data_AF-K2CGI7-F1
#
_entry.id   AF-K2CGI7-F1
#
_cell.length_a   1.000
_cell.length_b   1.000
_cell.length_c   1.000
_cell.angle_alpha   90.00
_cell.angle_beta   90.00
_cell.angle_gamma   90.00
#
_symmetry.space_group_name_H-M   'P 1'
#
loop_
_entity.id
_entity.type
_entity.pdbx_description
1 polymer ?
#
loop_
_entity_poly.entity_id
_entity_poly.type
_entity_poly.pdbx_seq_one_letter_code
_entity_poly.pdbx_strand_id
1 'polypeptide(L)' 'MPVIALTGRDGGDIPPLLNATDIEIRVPSESTARIQETHGIVIHCLCDIIDRQLFSAK' A
#
# COMPACT_ATOMS: atom_id res chain seq x y z
N MET A 1 -16.45 -3.41 1.32
CA MET A 1 -15.18 -4.15 1.48
C MET A 1 -14.09 -3.08 1.55
N PRO A 2 -13.31 -2.99 2.63
CA PRO A 2 -12.26 -1.98 2.74
C PRO A 2 -11.18 -2.24 1.68
N VAL A 3 -10.68 -1.17 1.05
CA VAL A 3 -9.65 -1.23 0.01
C VAL A 3 -8.34 -0.65 0.55
N ILE A 4 -7.23 -1.34 0.25
CA ILE A 4 -5.88 -0.78 0.42
C ILE A 4 -5.29 -0.60 -0.97
N ALA A 5 -5.17 0.64 -1.43
CA ALA A 5 -4.67 0.98 -2.75
C ALA A 5 -3.17 1.31 -2.70
N LEU A 6 -2.36 0.57 -3.47
CA LEU A 6 -0.95 0.88 -3.70
C LEU A 6 -0.81 1.69 -4.98
N THR A 7 -0.46 2.96 -4.86
CA THR A 7 -0.39 3.91 -6.00
C THR A 7 0.99 4.58 -6.07
N GLY A 8 1.21 5.40 -7.08
CA GLY A 8 2.37 6.28 -7.21
C GLY A 8 1.98 7.56 -7.94
N ARG A 9 2.95 8.45 -8.20
CA ARG A 9 2.70 9.79 -8.77
C ARG A 9 1.73 10.59 -7.90
N ASP A 10 0.65 11.08 -8.50
CA ASP A 10 -0.47 11.78 -7.92
C ASP A 10 -1.64 10.85 -7.53
N GLY A 11 -1.51 9.54 -7.72
CA GLY A 11 -2.56 8.55 -7.46
C GLY A 11 -3.55 8.33 -8.60
N GLY A 12 -3.52 9.15 -9.66
CA GLY A 12 -4.44 9.06 -10.80
C GLY A 12 -5.92 9.15 -10.39
N ASP A 13 -6.76 8.30 -10.96
CA ASP A 13 -8.21 8.30 -10.72
C ASP A 13 -8.61 7.58 -9.41
N ILE A 14 -7.65 7.04 -8.65
CA ILE A 14 -7.93 6.26 -7.44
C ILE A 14 -8.42 7.12 -6.26
N PRO A 15 -7.80 8.25 -5.89
CA PRO A 15 -8.17 9.01 -4.69
C PRO A 15 -9.64 9.45 -4.63
N PRO A 16 -10.27 9.91 -5.74
CA PRO A 16 -11.70 10.22 -5.75
C PRO A 16 -12.63 9.02 -5.52
N LEU A 17 -12.14 7.79 -5.73
CA LEU A 17 -12.92 6.56 -5.56
C LEU A 17 -12.82 5.96 -4.16
N LEU A 18 -11.90 6.46 -3.32
CA LEU A 18 -11.68 5.96 -1.98
C LEU A 18 -12.77 6.46 -1.01
N ASN A 19 -13.32 5.54 -0.23
CA ASN A 19 -14.22 5.85 0.88
C ASN A 19 -13.41 6.15 2.15
N ALA A 20 -14.09 6.67 3.17
CA ALA A 20 -13.45 7.02 4.46
C ALA A 20 -12.75 5.84 5.17
N THR A 21 -13.10 4.60 4.84
CA THR A 21 -12.48 3.38 5.41
C THR A 21 -11.35 2.83 4.57
N ASP A 22 -11.12 3.37 3.38
CA ASP A 22 -10.10 2.90 2.46
C ASP A 22 -8.76 3.60 2.75
N ILE A 23 -7.66 2.91 2.47
CA ILE A 23 -6.30 3.39 2.75
C ILE A 23 -5.55 3.48 1.43
N GLU A 24 -4.94 4.63 1.16
CA GLU A 24 -4.00 4.79 0.04
C GLU A 24 -2.56 4.81 0.56
N ILE A 25 -1.70 3.97 -0.02
CA ILE A 25 -0.25 4.04 0.15
C ILE A 25 0.34 4.50 -1.18
N ARG A 26 0.55 5.82 -1.29
CA ARG A 26 1.07 6.47 -2.49
C ARG A 26 2.58 6.62 -2.42
N VAL A 27 3.28 6.02 -3.38
CA VAL A 27 4.74 6.18 -3.51
C VAL A 27 5.05 7.55 -4.12
N PRO A 28 5.88 8.40 -3.47
CA PRO A 28 6.23 9.73 -3.98
C PRO A 28 7.30 9.64 -5.07
N SER A 29 6.94 9.10 -6.24
CA SER A 29 7.82 8.98 -7.39
C SER A 29 7.05 9.04 -8.69
N GLU A 30 7.68 9.61 -9.73
CA GLU A 30 7.15 9.62 -11.10
C GLU A 30 7.60 8.42 -11.94
N SER A 31 8.62 7.70 -11.47
CA SER A 31 9.19 6.53 -12.16
C SER A 31 8.43 5.27 -11.80
N THR A 32 7.74 4.66 -12.78
CA THR A 32 7.03 3.39 -12.58
C THR A 32 7.93 2.31 -11.99
N ALA A 33 9.20 2.24 -12.41
CA ALA A 33 10.14 1.26 -11.88
C ALA A 33 10.41 1.45 -10.37
N ARG A 34 10.61 2.70 -9.92
CA ARG A 34 10.81 3.01 -8.49
C ARG A 34 9.53 2.80 -7.68
N ILE A 35 8.38 3.11 -8.27
CA ILE A 35 7.06 2.82 -7.66
C ILE A 35 6.94 1.32 -7.39
N GLN A 36 7.18 0.48 -8.40
CA GLN A 36 7.05 -0.98 -8.28
C GLN A 36 8.04 -1.59 -7.27
N GLU A 37 9.30 -1.13 -7.25
CA GLU A 37 10.27 -1.54 -6.22
C GLU A 37 9.79 -1.19 -4.82
N THR A 38 9.24 0.02 -4.62
CA THR A 38 8.70 0.45 -3.34
C THR A 38 7.46 -0.35 -2.95
N HIS A 39 6.56 -0.64 -3.90
CA HIS A 39 5.41 -1.50 -3.68
C HIS A 39 5.82 -2.89 -3.23
N GLY A 40 6.89 -3.47 -3.80
CA GLY A 40 7.45 -4.73 -3.34
C GLY A 40 7.86 -4.70 -1.87
N ILE A 41 8.56 -3.63 -1.45
CA ILE A 41 8.93 -3.44 -0.03
C ILE A 41 7.68 -3.29 0.85
N VAL A 42 6.70 -2.49 0.43
CA VAL A 42 5.44 -2.29 1.17
C VAL A 42 4.72 -3.62 1.37
N ILE A 43 4.63 -4.46 0.34
CA ILE A 43 4.01 -5.79 0.43
C ILE A 43 4.76 -6.67 1.44
N HIS A 44 6.09 -6.69 1.41
CA HIS A 44 6.88 -7.44 2.39
C HIS A 44 6.70 -6.92 3.82
N CYS A 45 6.60 -5.60 4.03
CA CYS A 45 6.29 -5.03 5.33
C CYS A 45 4.88 -5.41 5.81
N LEU A 46 3.88 -5.41 4.91
CA LEU A 46 2.53 -5.85 5.25
C LEU A 46 2.51 -7.32 5.69
N CYS A 47 3.20 -8.20 4.96
CA CYS A 47 3.35 -9.61 5.35
C CYS A 47 3.99 -9.73 6.74
N ASP A 48 5.11 -9.05 7.00
CA ASP A 48 5.77 -9.07 8.31
C ASP A 48 4.87 -8.55 9.45
N ILE A 49 4.11 -7.48 9.22
CA ILE A 49 3.16 -6.95 10.20
C ILE A 49 2.01 -7.93 10.45
N ILE A 50 1.44 -8.52 9.39
CA ILE A 50 0.37 -9.52 9.49
C ILE A 50 0.84 -10.72 10.30
N ASP A 51 2.03 -11.25 9.98
CA ASP A 51 2.61 -12.38 10.69
C ASP A 51 2.86 -12.06 12.16
N ARG A 52 3.34 -10.84 12.44
CA ARG A 52 3.53 -10.39 13.82
C ARG A 52 2.22 -10.27 14.58
N GLN A 53 1.20 -9.67 13.98
CA GLN A 53 -0.09 -9.46 14.65
C GLN A 53 -0.86 -10.75 14.89
N LEU A 54 -0.79 -11.71 13.95
CA LEU A 54 -1.57 -12.93 14.02
C LEU A 54 -0.83 -14.08 14.72
N PHE A 55 0.49 -14.15 14.59
CA PHE A 55 1.27 -15.34 14.99
C PHE A 55 2.40 -15.07 15.98
N SER A 56 2.72 -13.82 16.34
CA SER A 56 3.73 -13.54 17.39
C SER A 56 3.21 -13.68 18.82
N ALA A 57 2.15 -14.45 19.03
CA ALA A 57 1.79 -14.96 20.35
C ALA A 57 2.79 -16.06 20.74
N LYS A 58 3.90 -15.62 21.36
CA LYS A 58 4.70 -16.47 22.24
C LYS A 58 5.07 -15.69 23.49
#